data_AF-A0A671N036-F1
#
_entry.id   AF-A0A671N036-F1
#
_cell.length_a   1.000
_cell.length_b   1.000
_cell.length_c   1.000
_cell.angle_alpha   90.00
_cell.angle_beta   90.00
_cell.angle_gamma   90.00
#
_symmetry.space_group_name_H-M   'P 1'
#
loop_
_entity.id
_entity.type
_entity.pdbx_description
1 polymer ?
#
loop_
_entity_poly.entity_id
_entity_poly.type
_entity_poly.pdbx_seq_one_letter_code
_entity_poly.pdbx_strand_id
1 'polypeptide(L)'
;MLPQNLNWISCKSTVKIHNDSYGELFHVSDWGYIKVITANYGRTDHTTCSTGRSLHQLSNVDCFQETSVHVMFKRCDGRKSCSVPAVNSVFSDPCVGTHKYLDVSYLCLPFSKSITHHSQIEVGNGVIWIHQANYGRRDLVTCPHKLATTPDCYSPQTRNLRSRCNGKKSCQLNASNA
;
A
#
# COMPACT_ATOMS: atom_id res chain seq x y z
N MET A 1 3.88 -15.40 -26.25
CA MET A 1 4.36 -15.35 -24.85
C MET A 1 3.85 -14.07 -24.23
N LEU A 2 2.81 -14.12 -23.39
CA LEU A 2 2.32 -12.94 -22.67
C LEU A 2 3.19 -12.72 -21.42
N PRO A 3 3.66 -11.51 -21.14
CA PRO A 3 4.45 -11.26 -19.94
C PRO A 3 3.55 -11.40 -18.70
N GLN A 4 3.85 -12.34 -17.81
CA GLN A 4 3.17 -12.47 -16.50
C GLN A 4 3.57 -11.38 -15.49
N ASN A 5 4.13 -10.26 -15.96
CA ASN A 5 4.65 -9.22 -15.09
C ASN A 5 3.93 -7.92 -15.40
N LEU A 6 2.95 -7.58 -14.57
CA LEU A 6 2.71 -6.22 -14.03
C LEU A 6 1.39 -6.22 -13.23
N ASN A 7 1.36 -6.89 -12.06
CA ASN A 7 0.31 -6.69 -11.06
C ASN A 7 0.61 -5.40 -10.30
N TRP A 8 0.32 -4.26 -10.93
CA TRP A 8 0.54 -2.94 -10.34
C TRP A 8 -0.73 -2.51 -9.59
N ILE A 9 -0.66 -2.49 -8.25
CA ILE A 9 -1.72 -1.88 -7.44
C ILE A 9 -1.42 -0.39 -7.37
N SER A 10 -2.37 0.46 -7.78
CA SER A 10 -2.20 1.91 -7.70
C SER A 10 -3.51 2.64 -7.48
N CYS A 11 -3.46 3.64 -6.63
CA CYS A 11 -4.49 4.66 -6.54
C CYS A 11 -4.14 5.76 -7.56
N LYS A 12 -4.77 5.70 -8.75
CA LYS A 12 -4.71 6.75 -9.78
C LYS A 12 -6.11 7.40 -9.94
N SER A 13 -6.17 8.72 -9.92
CA SER A 13 -7.15 9.57 -10.59
C SER A 13 -6.79 9.77 -12.08
N THR A 14 -7.79 10.11 -12.88
CA THR A 14 -7.64 10.68 -14.22
C THR A 14 -7.60 12.20 -14.09
N VAL A 15 -6.52 12.84 -14.55
CA VAL A 15 -6.53 14.28 -14.80
C VAL A 15 -7.41 14.53 -16.02
N LYS A 16 -8.59 15.13 -15.83
CA LYS A 16 -9.31 15.78 -16.92
C LYS A 16 -8.81 17.22 -16.98
N ILE A 17 -8.02 17.54 -18.01
CA ILE A 17 -7.72 18.94 -18.32
C ILE A 17 -8.98 19.51 -18.97
N HIS A 18 -9.74 20.32 -18.23
CA HIS A 18 -10.67 21.27 -18.83
C HIS A 18 -9.97 22.62 -18.87
N ASN A 19 -9.98 23.22 -20.06
CA ASN A 19 -9.28 24.47 -20.34
C ASN A 19 -10.29 25.61 -20.21
N ASP A 20 -10.55 26.11 -19.00
CA ASP A 20 -11.45 27.24 -18.80
C ASP A 20 -10.72 28.42 -18.15
N SER A 21 -10.98 29.59 -18.73
CA SER A 21 -10.20 30.83 -18.73
C SER A 21 -10.27 31.68 -17.46
N TYR A 22 -10.67 31.12 -16.32
CA TYR A 22 -10.78 31.85 -15.06
C TYR A 22 -10.10 31.04 -13.96
N GLY A 23 -8.90 31.48 -13.57
CA GLY A 23 -8.13 30.85 -12.52
C GLY A 23 -8.88 30.88 -11.18
N GLU A 24 -9.15 29.70 -10.63
CA GLU A 24 -9.49 29.48 -9.23
C GLU A 24 -8.95 28.10 -8.80
N LEU A 25 -8.50 28.01 -7.55
CA LEU A 25 -7.66 26.93 -7.00
C LEU A 25 -8.12 25.52 -7.41
N PHE A 26 -7.25 24.80 -8.13
CA PHE A 26 -7.28 23.35 -8.08
C PHE A 26 -6.95 22.93 -6.64
N HIS A 27 -7.97 22.50 -5.90
CA HIS A 27 -7.74 21.49 -4.88
C HIS A 27 -7.26 20.23 -5.62
N VAL A 28 -5.96 20.14 -5.88
CA VAL A 28 -5.31 18.88 -6.18
C VAL A 28 -5.45 18.06 -4.89
N SER A 29 -6.59 17.39 -4.74
CA SER A 29 -6.76 16.31 -3.78
C SER A 29 -5.72 15.29 -4.18
N ASP A 30 -4.58 15.34 -3.51
CA ASP A 30 -3.40 14.65 -3.95
C ASP A 30 -3.47 13.16 -3.54
N TRP A 31 -4.39 12.42 -4.17
CA TRP A 31 -4.45 10.97 -4.40
C TRP A 31 -4.30 10.08 -3.18
N GLY A 32 -5.31 9.23 -2.95
CA GLY A 32 -5.38 8.34 -1.80
C GLY A 32 -4.22 7.36 -1.62
N TYR A 33 -4.11 6.76 -0.44
CA TYR A 33 -3.19 5.66 -0.16
C TYR A 33 -3.90 4.32 -0.28
N ILE A 34 -3.13 3.29 -0.62
CA ILE A 34 -3.61 1.91 -0.62
C ILE A 34 -3.83 1.48 0.84
N LYS A 35 -5.04 1.03 1.14
CA LYS A 35 -5.37 0.27 2.35
C LYS A 35 -5.65 -1.18 1.97
N VAL A 36 -4.78 -2.11 2.35
CA VAL A 36 -4.99 -3.54 2.10
C VAL A 36 -6.09 -4.07 3.03
N ILE A 37 -7.05 -4.81 2.49
CA ILE A 37 -8.19 -5.39 3.24
C ILE A 37 -7.98 -6.89 3.43
N THR A 38 -7.79 -7.62 2.33
CA THR A 38 -7.48 -9.05 2.33
C THR A 38 -6.41 -9.35 1.30
N ALA A 39 -5.68 -10.43 1.50
CA ALA A 39 -4.85 -11.01 0.45
C ALA A 39 -4.70 -12.52 0.66
N ASN A 40 -4.61 -13.26 -0.43
CA ASN A 40 -4.30 -14.68 -0.45
C ASN A 40 -3.33 -15.01 -1.59
N TYR A 41 -2.16 -15.55 -1.26
CA TYR A 41 -1.30 -16.24 -2.22
C TYR A 41 -1.62 -17.74 -2.16
N GLY A 42 -2.38 -18.24 -3.13
CA GLY A 42 -2.96 -19.57 -3.06
C GLY A 42 -3.84 -19.88 -4.26
N ARG A 43 -4.88 -20.68 -4.06
CA ARG A 43 -5.91 -20.97 -5.06
C ARG A 43 -7.23 -21.24 -4.35
N THR A 44 -8.28 -20.55 -4.78
CA THR A 44 -9.64 -20.62 -4.22
C THR A 44 -10.68 -21.01 -5.25
N ASP A 45 -10.28 -21.19 -6.51
CA ASP A 45 -11.16 -21.63 -7.60
C ASP A 45 -10.35 -22.36 -8.71
N HIS A 46 -11.07 -23.03 -9.62
CA HIS A 46 -10.48 -23.80 -10.72
C HIS A 46 -10.16 -22.98 -11.99
N THR A 47 -10.66 -21.76 -12.11
CA THR A 47 -10.72 -21.00 -13.39
C THR A 47 -9.69 -19.87 -13.44
N THR A 48 -9.40 -19.22 -12.32
CA THR A 48 -8.44 -18.14 -12.20
C THR A 48 -7.02 -18.62 -12.50
N CYS A 49 -6.35 -17.91 -13.41
CA CYS A 49 -5.01 -18.24 -13.89
C CYS A 49 -4.83 -19.71 -14.31
N SER A 50 -5.84 -20.29 -14.98
CA SER A 50 -5.90 -21.72 -15.36
C SER A 50 -5.31 -22.04 -16.73
N THR A 51 -5.16 -21.06 -17.62
CA THR A 51 -4.70 -21.27 -19.00
C THR A 51 -3.35 -22.00 -19.05
N GLY A 52 -3.32 -23.12 -19.78
CA GLY A 52 -2.11 -23.94 -19.95
C GLY A 52 -1.70 -24.75 -18.71
N ARG A 53 -2.59 -24.91 -17.72
CA ARG A 53 -2.34 -25.70 -16.50
C ARG A 53 -3.04 -27.05 -16.56
N SER A 54 -2.42 -28.06 -15.95
CA SER A 54 -3.02 -29.40 -15.82
C SER A 54 -4.12 -29.41 -14.75
N LEU A 55 -5.07 -30.35 -14.86
CA LEU A 55 -6.13 -30.53 -13.86
C LEU A 55 -5.57 -30.77 -12.45
N HIS A 56 -4.47 -31.50 -12.31
CA HIS A 56 -3.79 -31.72 -11.03
C HIS A 56 -3.30 -30.41 -10.39
N GLN A 57 -2.80 -29.46 -11.20
CA GLN A 57 -2.34 -28.16 -10.68
C GLN A 57 -3.49 -27.24 -10.25
N LEU A 58 -4.72 -27.53 -10.70
CA LEU A 58 -5.91 -26.71 -10.47
C LEU A 58 -6.88 -27.33 -9.45
N SER A 59 -6.65 -28.58 -9.01
CA SER A 59 -7.60 -29.35 -8.20
C SER A 59 -7.73 -28.84 -6.76
N ASN A 60 -6.62 -28.42 -6.14
CA ASN A 60 -6.65 -27.89 -4.79
C ASN A 60 -7.10 -26.42 -4.79
N VAL A 61 -8.35 -26.19 -4.40
CA VAL A 61 -8.98 -24.87 -4.24
C VAL A 61 -9.15 -24.47 -2.78
N ASP A 62 -8.65 -25.28 -1.85
CA ASP A 62 -8.60 -24.96 -0.43
C ASP A 62 -7.17 -24.55 -0.04
N CYS A 63 -6.52 -23.76 -0.90
CA CYS A 63 -5.14 -23.35 -0.72
C CYS A 63 -5.04 -21.88 -0.29
N PHE A 64 -4.69 -21.70 0.98
CA PHE A 64 -4.59 -20.39 1.62
C PHE A 64 -3.23 -20.17 2.29
N GLN A 65 -2.68 -18.97 2.13
CA GLN A 65 -1.48 -18.54 2.84
C GLN A 65 -1.84 -17.42 3.82
N GLU A 66 -1.94 -17.76 5.10
CA GLU A 66 -2.36 -16.86 6.18
C GLU A 66 -1.52 -15.59 6.27
N THR A 67 -0.22 -15.66 5.95
CA THR A 67 0.68 -14.51 6.04
C THR A 67 0.58 -13.53 4.86
N SER A 68 -0.21 -13.86 3.83
CA SER A 68 -0.33 -13.05 2.60
C SER A 68 -0.77 -11.62 2.87
N VAL A 69 -1.77 -11.44 3.73
CA VAL A 69 -2.27 -10.11 4.10
C VAL A 69 -1.20 -9.29 4.81
N HIS A 70 -0.36 -9.91 5.64
CA HIS A 70 0.73 -9.22 6.33
C HIS A 70 1.83 -8.79 5.34
N VAL A 71 2.19 -9.64 4.39
CA VAL A 71 3.16 -9.31 3.33
C VAL A 71 2.64 -8.14 2.49
N MET A 72 1.38 -8.19 2.06
CA MET A 72 0.76 -7.12 1.28
C MET A 72 0.62 -5.83 2.08
N PHE A 73 0.20 -5.91 3.34
CA PHE A 73 0.16 -4.77 4.26
C PHE A 73 1.54 -4.09 4.35
N LYS A 74 2.59 -4.88 4.61
CA LYS A 74 3.96 -4.35 4.70
C LYS A 74 4.42 -3.73 3.39
N ARG A 75 4.10 -4.30 2.23
CA ARG A 75 4.62 -3.83 0.93
C ARG A 75 3.81 -2.71 0.27
N CYS A 76 2.50 -2.65 0.53
CA CYS A 76 1.59 -1.78 -0.23
C CYS A 76 0.88 -0.74 0.63
N ASP A 77 0.57 -1.05 1.88
CA ASP A 77 -0.21 -0.16 2.73
C ASP A 77 0.51 1.20 2.88
N GLY A 78 -0.27 2.28 2.73
CA GLY A 78 0.21 3.65 2.84
C GLY A 78 0.95 4.18 1.61
N ARG A 79 1.15 3.36 0.57
CA ARG A 79 1.75 3.78 -0.70
C ARG A 79 0.66 4.24 -1.67
N LYS A 80 1.00 5.16 -2.58
CA LYS A 80 0.16 5.52 -3.74
C LYS A 80 0.12 4.39 -4.80
N SER A 81 1.20 3.62 -4.86
CA SER A 81 1.33 2.45 -5.71
C SER A 81 2.32 1.43 -5.13
N CYS A 82 2.16 0.16 -5.47
CA CYS A 82 3.10 -0.90 -5.15
C CYS A 82 3.09 -1.99 -6.22
N SER A 83 4.19 -2.75 -6.28
CA SER A 83 4.29 -3.98 -7.06
C SER A 83 4.86 -5.08 -6.18
N VAL A 84 4.22 -6.24 -6.18
CA VAL A 84 4.61 -7.39 -5.36
C VAL A 84 4.63 -8.64 -6.24
N PRO A 85 5.78 -9.31 -6.41
CA PRO A 85 5.86 -10.56 -7.16
C PRO A 85 5.07 -11.68 -6.48
N ALA A 86 4.16 -12.34 -7.21
CA ALA A 86 3.35 -13.46 -6.73
C ALA A 86 4.12 -14.80 -6.80
N VAL A 87 5.16 -14.93 -5.98
CA VAL A 87 6.08 -16.07 -5.99
C VAL A 87 6.33 -16.63 -4.59
N ASN A 88 6.70 -17.91 -4.52
CA ASN A 88 6.99 -18.62 -3.27
C ASN A 88 8.07 -17.93 -2.42
N SER A 89 9.08 -17.30 -3.03
CA SER A 89 10.13 -16.59 -2.27
C SER A 89 9.62 -15.34 -1.53
N VAL A 90 8.43 -14.84 -1.88
CA VAL A 90 7.79 -13.69 -1.24
C VAL A 90 6.77 -14.12 -0.20
N PHE A 91 5.98 -15.15 -0.50
CA PHE A 91 4.80 -15.55 0.29
C PHE A 91 4.93 -16.91 0.99
N SER A 92 6.00 -17.66 0.73
CA SER A 92 6.12 -19.10 1.02
C SER A 92 5.12 -19.96 0.23
N ASP A 93 5.35 -21.26 0.16
CA ASP A 93 4.44 -22.19 -0.54
C ASP A 93 3.42 -22.82 0.42
N PRO A 94 2.13 -22.45 0.37
CA PRO A 94 1.09 -23.08 1.19
C PRO A 94 0.60 -24.44 0.67
N CYS A 95 0.82 -24.77 -0.61
CA CYS A 95 0.26 -25.97 -1.25
C CYS A 95 1.14 -26.39 -2.44
N VAL A 96 2.11 -27.27 -2.16
CA VAL A 96 3.07 -27.75 -3.17
C VAL A 96 2.34 -28.53 -4.27
N GLY A 97 2.70 -28.27 -5.53
CA GLY A 97 2.09 -28.90 -6.71
C GLY A 97 0.86 -28.18 -7.25
N THR A 98 0.31 -27.22 -6.52
CA THR A 98 -0.81 -26.37 -6.97
C THR A 98 -0.29 -25.09 -7.63
N HIS A 99 -0.89 -24.73 -8.78
CA HIS A 99 -0.61 -23.47 -9.42
C HIS A 99 -1.34 -22.33 -8.71
N LYS A 100 -0.61 -21.45 -8.04
CA LYS A 100 -1.15 -20.38 -7.20
C LYS A 100 -1.31 -19.06 -7.95
N TYR A 101 -2.15 -18.19 -7.43
CA TYR A 101 -2.26 -16.78 -7.79
C TYR A 101 -2.31 -15.93 -6.51
N LEU A 102 -2.02 -14.64 -6.65
CA LEU A 102 -2.18 -13.66 -5.57
C LEU A 102 -3.48 -12.90 -5.78
N ASP A 103 -4.46 -13.12 -4.92
CA ASP A 103 -5.70 -12.36 -4.84
C ASP A 103 -5.59 -11.30 -3.73
N VAL A 104 -6.00 -10.06 -4.01
CA VAL A 104 -5.85 -8.91 -3.10
C VAL A 104 -7.05 -8.00 -3.23
N SER A 105 -7.73 -7.74 -2.11
CA SER A 105 -8.71 -6.66 -2.02
C SER A 105 -8.12 -5.47 -1.29
N TYR A 106 -8.28 -4.27 -1.86
CA TYR A 106 -7.77 -3.03 -1.29
C TYR A 106 -8.72 -1.85 -1.51
N LEU A 107 -8.59 -0.82 -0.68
CA LEU A 107 -9.27 0.46 -0.85
C LEU A 107 -8.25 1.56 -1.18
N CYS A 108 -8.70 2.57 -1.92
CA CYS A 108 -7.99 3.83 -2.07
C CYS A 108 -8.64 4.89 -1.18
N LEU A 109 -7.95 5.34 -0.15
CA LEU A 109 -8.49 6.29 0.82
C LEU A 109 -7.82 7.66 0.69
N PRO A 110 -8.58 8.77 0.60
CA PRO A 110 -7.99 10.11 0.54
C PRO A 110 -7.17 10.38 1.80
N PHE A 111 -6.09 11.15 1.66
CA PHE A 111 -5.30 11.60 2.81
C PHE A 111 -4.70 12.97 2.56
N SER A 112 -4.60 13.76 3.64
CA SER A 112 -3.70 14.90 3.68
C SER A 112 -2.33 14.39 4.13
N LYS A 113 -1.35 14.38 3.22
CA LYS A 113 0.03 13.97 3.55
C LYS A 113 0.72 15.10 4.30
N SER A 114 1.05 14.89 5.56
CA SER A 114 2.01 15.73 6.27
C SER A 114 3.38 15.06 6.22
N ILE A 115 4.29 15.59 5.40
CA ILE A 115 5.70 15.17 5.35
C ILE A 115 6.44 16.19 6.20
N THR A 116 6.77 15.82 7.43
CA THR A 116 7.43 16.78 8.32
C THR A 116 8.89 16.39 8.54
N HIS A 117 9.79 17.34 8.29
CA HIS A 117 11.04 17.46 9.05
C HIS A 117 10.82 18.27 10.34
N HIS A 118 9.64 18.92 10.44
CA HIS A 118 9.18 19.69 11.58
C HIS A 118 8.47 18.78 12.59
N SER A 119 8.72 19.03 13.86
CA SER A 119 8.27 18.16 14.94
C SER A 119 6.77 18.23 15.23
N GLN A 120 5.91 18.73 14.34
CA GLN A 120 4.51 19.04 14.67
C GLN A 120 3.55 18.89 13.48
N ILE A 121 2.40 18.26 13.71
CA ILE A 121 1.22 18.24 12.82
C ILE A 121 0.17 19.17 13.41
N GLU A 122 -0.41 20.07 12.61
CA GLU A 122 -1.51 20.96 13.02
C GLU A 122 -2.63 20.98 11.98
N VAL A 123 -3.88 21.10 12.43
CA VAL A 123 -5.06 21.24 11.57
C VAL A 123 -5.84 22.50 11.93
N GLY A 124 -6.23 23.28 10.91
CA GLY A 124 -7.01 24.52 11.12
C GLY A 124 -8.45 24.25 11.56
N ASN A 125 -9.12 23.29 10.93
CA ASN A 125 -10.49 22.86 11.27
C ASN A 125 -10.51 21.35 11.54
N GLY A 126 -11.32 20.93 12.52
CA GLY A 126 -11.45 19.52 12.93
C GLY A 126 -10.38 19.05 13.90
N VAL A 127 -10.08 17.75 13.86
CA VAL A 127 -9.09 17.08 14.71
C VAL A 127 -8.27 16.08 13.90
N ILE A 128 -7.05 15.80 14.36
CA ILE A 128 -6.15 14.82 13.76
C ILE A 128 -6.74 13.42 13.93
N TRP A 129 -6.74 12.66 12.84
CA TRP A 129 -7.05 11.23 12.83
C TRP A 129 -5.97 10.49 12.04
N ILE A 130 -5.12 9.75 12.77
CA ILE A 130 -4.04 8.98 12.18
C ILE A 130 -4.61 7.69 11.62
N HIS A 131 -4.72 7.62 10.30
CA HIS A 131 -5.05 6.36 9.63
C HIS A 131 -3.84 5.45 9.53
N GLN A 132 -2.68 6.01 9.18
CA GLN A 132 -1.45 5.27 8.98
C GLN A 132 -0.24 6.16 9.27
N ALA A 133 0.80 5.57 9.88
CA ALA A 133 2.07 6.23 10.08
C ALA A 133 3.23 5.24 9.91
N ASN A 134 4.29 5.69 9.25
CA ASN A 134 5.53 4.96 9.07
C ASN A 134 6.71 5.83 9.48
N TYR A 135 7.59 5.28 10.31
CA TYR A 135 8.93 5.83 10.47
C TYR A 135 9.87 5.11 9.50
N GLY A 136 10.52 5.86 8.62
CA GLY A 136 11.37 5.31 7.56
C GLY A 136 11.07 5.92 6.18
N ARG A 137 11.20 5.12 5.13
CA ARG A 137 11.12 5.56 3.73
C ARG A 137 10.29 4.59 2.90
N ARG A 138 9.32 5.13 2.17
CA ARG A 138 8.39 4.35 1.32
C ARG A 138 8.46 4.70 -0.17
N ASP A 139 9.20 5.75 -0.50
CA ASP A 139 9.50 6.18 -1.87
C ASP A 139 10.80 7.01 -1.86
N LEU A 140 11.47 7.10 -3.00
CA LEU A 140 12.76 7.80 -3.14
C LEU A 140 12.60 9.32 -3.38
N VAL A 141 11.40 9.77 -3.70
CA VAL A 141 11.13 11.18 -4.05
C VAL A 141 10.74 12.02 -2.83
N THR A 142 10.14 11.42 -1.82
CA THR A 142 9.81 12.05 -0.54
C THR A 142 11.08 12.19 0.30
N CYS A 143 11.45 13.42 0.67
CA CYS A 143 12.69 13.73 1.39
C CYS A 143 13.91 13.08 0.69
N PRO A 144 14.24 13.50 -0.54
CA PRO A 144 15.30 12.87 -1.33
C PRO A 144 16.67 13.08 -0.66
N HIS A 145 17.48 12.02 -0.58
CA HIS A 145 18.80 12.07 0.04
C HIS A 145 19.76 11.09 -0.65
N LYS A 146 21.03 11.45 -0.82
CA LYS A 146 22.01 10.64 -1.57
C LYS A 146 22.24 9.25 -0.97
N LEU A 147 22.17 9.14 0.35
CA LEU A 147 22.32 7.86 1.07
C LEU A 147 21.05 7.00 1.08
N ALA A 148 19.92 7.54 0.63
CA ALA A 148 18.67 6.80 0.59
C ALA A 148 18.55 6.00 -0.70
N THR A 149 19.04 4.77 -0.67
CA THR A 149 19.08 3.88 -1.85
C THR A 149 17.88 2.94 -1.94
N THR A 150 17.09 2.81 -0.88
CA THR A 150 15.94 1.88 -0.85
C THR A 150 14.66 2.53 -0.31
N PRO A 151 13.50 2.33 -0.99
CA PRO A 151 12.18 2.75 -0.52
C PRO A 151 11.50 1.70 0.39
N ASP A 152 12.23 0.68 0.86
CA ASP A 152 11.69 -0.42 1.66
C ASP A 152 12.08 -0.34 3.14
N CYS A 153 12.12 0.88 3.68
CA CYS A 153 12.34 1.13 5.10
C CYS A 153 10.99 1.37 5.79
N TYR A 154 10.46 0.33 6.43
CA TYR A 154 9.14 0.34 7.05
C TYR A 154 9.19 0.00 8.55
N SER A 155 8.85 0.96 9.39
CA SER A 155 8.58 0.79 10.82
C SER A 155 7.20 1.37 11.14
N PRO A 156 6.17 0.52 11.33
CA PRO A 156 4.80 0.99 11.55
C PRO A 156 4.68 1.75 12.87
N GLN A 157 4.31 3.03 12.80
CA GLN A 157 4.08 3.89 13.97
C GLN A 157 2.60 4.22 14.19
N THR A 158 1.70 3.63 13.38
CA THR A 158 0.26 3.95 13.41
C THR A 158 -0.33 3.86 14.82
N ARG A 159 -0.05 2.79 15.58
CA ARG A 159 -0.59 2.62 16.93
C ARG A 159 -0.08 3.70 17.89
N ASN A 160 1.23 3.95 17.88
CA ASN A 160 1.87 4.96 18.74
C ASN A 160 1.33 6.36 18.46
N LEU A 161 1.23 6.75 17.19
CA LEU A 161 0.73 8.07 16.82
C LEU A 161 -0.78 8.21 17.02
N ARG A 162 -1.58 7.14 16.81
CA ARG A 162 -3.00 7.17 17.16
C ARG A 162 -3.20 7.47 18.64
N SER A 163 -2.49 6.78 19.53
CA SER A 163 -2.61 7.04 20.97
C SER A 163 -2.17 8.45 21.38
N ARG A 164 -1.27 9.07 20.63
CA ARG A 164 -0.71 10.39 20.97
C ARG A 164 -1.42 11.56 20.32
N CYS A 165 -1.96 11.38 19.11
CA CYS A 165 -2.41 12.48 18.26
C CYS A 165 -3.90 12.48 17.95
N ASN A 166 -4.58 11.32 17.98
CA ASN A 166 -5.99 11.28 17.59
C ASN A 166 -6.84 12.19 18.48
N GLY A 167 -7.75 12.95 17.87
CA GLY A 167 -8.64 13.86 18.59
C GLY A 167 -8.02 15.21 18.96
N LYS A 168 -6.73 15.44 18.66
CA LYS A 168 -6.05 16.73 18.93
C LYS A 168 -6.06 17.64 17.71
N LYS A 169 -6.03 18.95 17.92
CA LYS A 169 -5.82 19.95 16.84
C LYS A 169 -4.35 20.07 16.42
N SER A 170 -3.44 19.74 17.32
CA SER A 170 -1.99 19.79 17.10
C SER A 170 -1.32 18.62 17.82
N CYS A 171 -0.28 18.02 17.21
CA CYS A 171 0.46 16.90 17.78
C CYS A 171 1.95 17.00 17.47
N GLN A 172 2.78 16.93 18.51
CA GLN A 172 4.23 16.89 18.37
C GLN A 172 4.70 15.48 18.00
N LEU A 173 5.48 15.39 16.93
CA LEU A 173 6.18 14.21 16.43
C LEU A 173 7.68 14.41 16.60
N ASN A 174 8.39 13.35 17.01
CA ASN A 174 9.85 13.33 16.93
C ASN A 174 10.24 12.18 16.01
N ALA A 175 10.88 12.51 14.89
CA ALA A 175 11.32 11.54 13.89
C ALA A 175 12.79 11.17 14.13
N SER A 176 13.10 10.64 15.30
CA SER A 176 14.46 10.22 15.70
C SER A 176 14.58 8.72 15.90
N ASN A 177 15.81 8.21 15.77
CA ASN A 177 16.17 6.86 16.20
C ASN A 177 16.39 6.74 17.72
N ALA A 178 16.33 7.87 18.44
CA ALA A 178 16.57 7.98 19.88
C ALA A 178 15.48 7.31 20.72
#